data_AF-A0A6N6M373-F1
#
_entry.id   AF-A0A6N6M373-F1
#
_cell.length_a   1.000
_cell.length_b   1.000
_cell.length_c   1.000
_cell.angle_alpha   90.00
_cell.angle_beta   90.00
_cell.angle_gamma   90.00
#
_symmetry.space_group_name_H-M   'P 1'
#
loop_
_entity.id
_entity.type
_entity.pdbx_description
1 polymer ?
#
loop_
_entity_poly.entity_id
_entity_poly.type
_entity_poly.pdbx_seq_one_letter_code
_entity_poly.pdbx_strand_id
1 'polypeptide(L)'
;MVNRFKNQKFFNDRPDRILNLANRLTPLLNELHSIDRSERFWLHLLSLYFKSCIGQQEYMSSKGFSPKVPLNIINSYVPITRKQIIFGYVGYVLKALQSKTKFKDVKRVLLKSNVIICGTRKEKIKAAIGGDFFENFIPLKVLIKPNISRRRKNRIIAESQKDIFIKNVLLCLPRFYVEYFDWFIKKIPILNSNQKEFHFEHTGGVFDEYLLAQYQSKGSRVVAYQTGGYMGELKDHPDKTLYEVIDELRTYGWKYHRKDFPFRALRLEEYMNNYSSVDVQNPNIDLLIVFSKIDQRKIDYYNSIIDNIENNIDREKFREITCRMRPTSLSKVGFNSTQKLVIPKSFNVDYGRDPMFKVSANAELVLITDWPSTNFLESLKVGKPVLIITDFFRQPAPQVLEYISFFKQEKVIHESVTSLIEFINNVDIATWQKEVQSKSKFKEFKKLYLGE
;
A
#
# COMPACT_ATOMS: atom_id res chain seq x y z
N MET A 1 -3.57 -2.64 26.77
CA MET A 1 -2.15 -2.46 26.35
C MET A 1 -1.36 -3.77 26.14
N VAL A 2 -1.89 -4.96 26.44
CA VAL A 2 -1.11 -6.23 26.51
C VAL A 2 -0.91 -6.97 25.16
N ASN A 3 -1.65 -6.65 24.09
CA ASN A 3 -1.51 -7.33 22.77
C ASN A 3 -0.64 -6.57 21.73
N ARG A 4 -0.08 -5.40 22.06
CA ARG A 4 0.74 -4.61 21.10
C ARG A 4 2.15 -5.17 20.93
N PHE A 5 2.77 -5.68 22.00
CA PHE A 5 4.18 -6.11 21.99
C PHE A 5 4.43 -7.42 21.22
N LYS A 6 3.50 -8.39 21.26
CA LYS A 6 3.59 -9.60 20.43
C LYS A 6 3.55 -9.31 18.93
N ASN A 7 2.82 -8.26 18.55
CA ASN A 7 2.69 -7.87 17.14
C ASN A 7 3.94 -7.15 16.61
N GLN A 8 4.68 -6.41 17.45
CA GLN A 8 5.83 -5.61 16.98
C GLN A 8 7.01 -6.47 16.50
N LYS A 9 7.40 -7.50 17.25
CA LYS A 9 8.43 -8.46 16.80
C LYS A 9 8.02 -9.15 15.50
N PHE A 10 6.75 -9.55 15.40
CA PHE A 10 6.21 -10.14 14.18
C PHE A 10 6.36 -9.22 12.96
N PHE A 11 6.14 -7.91 13.10
CA PHE A 11 6.28 -6.95 12.00
C PHE A 11 7.74 -6.72 11.61
N ASN A 12 8.64 -6.61 12.58
CA ASN A 12 10.06 -6.40 12.32
C ASN A 12 10.69 -7.60 11.61
N ASP A 13 10.34 -8.83 12.02
CA ASP A 13 10.87 -10.06 11.41
C ASP A 13 10.13 -10.45 10.12
N ARG A 14 9.07 -9.70 9.75
CA ARG A 14 8.19 -10.06 8.63
C ARG A 14 8.93 -10.12 7.28
N PRO A 15 9.77 -9.14 6.90
CA PRO A 15 10.49 -9.17 5.63
C PRO A 15 11.36 -10.43 5.49
N ASP A 16 12.15 -10.77 6.51
CA ASP A 16 13.02 -11.95 6.46
C ASP A 16 12.21 -13.25 6.43
N ARG A 17 11.06 -13.31 7.11
CA ARG A 17 10.14 -14.46 7.00
C ARG A 17 9.54 -14.61 5.60
N ILE A 18 9.29 -13.51 4.89
CA ILE A 18 8.82 -13.55 3.51
C ILE A 18 9.91 -14.08 2.59
N LEU A 19 11.16 -13.62 2.76
CA LEU A 19 12.29 -14.11 1.97
C LEU A 19 12.55 -15.60 2.23
N ASN A 20 12.54 -16.02 3.50
CA ASN A 20 12.66 -17.44 3.86
C ASN A 20 11.54 -18.29 3.27
N LEU A 21 10.30 -17.78 3.24
CA LEU A 21 9.18 -18.47 2.59
C LEU A 21 9.38 -18.55 1.07
N ALA A 22 9.83 -17.47 0.43
CA ALA A 22 10.10 -17.45 -1.00
C ALA A 22 11.20 -18.45 -1.38
N ASN A 23 12.28 -18.49 -0.61
CA ASN A 23 13.38 -19.43 -0.80
C ASN A 23 12.91 -20.89 -0.72
N ARG A 24 12.12 -21.24 0.30
CA ARG A 24 11.56 -22.59 0.48
C ARG A 24 10.57 -22.98 -0.62
N LEU A 25 9.75 -22.03 -1.10
CA LEU A 25 8.72 -22.31 -2.10
C LEU A 25 9.25 -22.32 -3.54
N THR A 26 10.33 -21.61 -3.84
CA THR A 26 10.92 -21.54 -5.17
C THR A 26 11.13 -22.91 -5.83
N PRO A 27 11.81 -23.91 -5.20
CA PRO A 27 11.98 -25.22 -5.81
C PRO A 27 10.65 -25.95 -6.04
N LEU A 28 9.69 -25.82 -5.12
CA LEU A 28 8.37 -26.45 -5.23
C LEU A 28 7.52 -25.83 -6.34
N LEU A 29 7.64 -24.51 -6.55
CA LEU A 29 6.97 -23.79 -7.63
C LEU A 29 7.62 -24.13 -8.99
N ASN A 30 8.95 -24.23 -9.04
CA ASN A 30 9.67 -24.70 -10.21
C ASN A 30 9.25 -26.14 -10.59
N GLU A 31 9.17 -27.03 -9.60
CA GLU A 31 8.66 -28.41 -9.78
C GLU A 31 7.20 -28.38 -10.30
N LEU A 32 6.32 -27.64 -9.64
CA LEU A 32 4.91 -27.52 -10.01
C LEU A 32 4.74 -27.11 -11.48
N HIS A 33 5.54 -26.14 -11.93
CA HIS A 33 5.43 -25.57 -13.28
C HIS A 33 6.33 -26.26 -14.31
N SER A 34 7.24 -27.13 -13.89
CA SER A 34 8.26 -27.74 -14.75
C SER A 34 9.09 -26.67 -15.47
N ILE A 35 9.58 -25.70 -14.71
CA ILE A 35 10.41 -24.59 -15.16
C ILE A 35 11.56 -24.38 -14.18
N ASP A 36 12.58 -23.65 -14.59
CA ASP A 36 13.65 -23.20 -13.70
C ASP A 36 13.66 -21.66 -13.65
N ARG A 37 13.07 -21.12 -12.59
CA ARG A 37 13.01 -19.67 -12.35
C ARG A 37 13.66 -19.35 -11.01
N SER A 38 14.31 -18.19 -10.93
CA SER A 38 14.97 -17.72 -9.72
C SER A 38 13.97 -17.35 -8.63
N GLU A 39 14.46 -17.28 -7.39
CA GLU A 39 13.68 -16.76 -6.25
C GLU A 39 13.14 -15.36 -6.52
N ARG A 40 13.95 -14.49 -7.14
CA ARG A 40 13.55 -13.13 -7.55
C ARG A 40 12.30 -13.11 -8.42
N PHE A 41 12.20 -14.04 -9.38
CA PHE A 41 11.04 -14.16 -10.26
C PHE A 41 9.77 -14.48 -9.45
N TRP A 42 9.85 -15.46 -8.54
CA TRP A 42 8.71 -15.86 -7.71
C TRP A 42 8.34 -14.79 -6.68
N LEU A 43 9.33 -14.12 -6.10
CA LEU A 43 9.11 -13.02 -5.16
C LEU A 43 8.40 -11.85 -5.84
N HIS A 44 8.75 -11.54 -7.10
CA HIS A 44 8.05 -10.51 -7.87
C HIS A 44 6.56 -10.84 -8.04
N LEU A 45 6.24 -12.09 -8.40
CA LEU A 45 4.85 -12.54 -8.60
C LEU A 45 4.05 -12.70 -7.30
N LEU A 46 4.68 -13.18 -6.24
CA LEU A 46 3.98 -13.71 -5.06
C LEU A 46 4.27 -12.95 -3.77
N SER A 47 5.02 -11.84 -3.79
CA SER A 47 5.34 -11.07 -2.57
C SER A 47 4.10 -10.70 -1.74
N LEU A 48 3.02 -10.23 -2.38
CA LEU A 48 1.76 -9.91 -1.71
C LEU A 48 1.08 -11.16 -1.13
N TYR A 49 1.22 -12.30 -1.80
CA TYR A 49 0.69 -13.58 -1.34
C TYR A 49 1.46 -14.08 -0.12
N PHE A 50 2.79 -14.08 -0.17
CA PHE A 50 3.66 -14.42 0.94
C PHE A 50 3.41 -13.51 2.15
N LYS A 51 3.25 -12.20 1.93
CA LYS A 51 2.85 -11.23 2.97
C LYS A 51 1.54 -11.64 3.65
N SER A 52 0.56 -12.12 2.88
CA SER A 52 -0.73 -12.58 3.41
C SER A 52 -0.60 -13.90 4.17
N CYS A 53 0.18 -14.86 3.66
CA CYS A 53 0.43 -16.14 4.32
C CYS A 53 1.16 -15.98 5.65
N ILE A 54 2.23 -15.19 5.69
CA ILE A 54 2.94 -14.87 6.94
C ILE A 54 2.00 -14.19 7.93
N GLY A 55 1.18 -13.25 7.46
CA GLY A 55 0.13 -12.60 8.24
C GLY A 55 -0.91 -13.55 8.85
N GLN A 56 -1.07 -14.75 8.28
CA GLN A 56 -2.01 -15.80 8.70
C GLN A 56 -1.30 -17.03 9.25
N GLN A 57 0.00 -16.95 9.57
CA GLN A 57 0.81 -18.13 9.85
C GLN A 57 0.24 -18.97 11.00
N GLU A 58 -0.26 -18.36 12.07
CA GLU A 58 -0.87 -19.09 13.20
C GLU A 58 -2.05 -19.98 12.72
N TYR A 59 -2.92 -19.44 11.87
CA TYR A 59 -4.03 -20.21 11.29
C TYR A 59 -3.53 -21.28 10.34
N MET A 60 -2.61 -20.93 9.42
CA MET A 60 -2.11 -21.84 8.39
C MET A 60 -1.23 -22.96 8.95
N SER A 61 -0.68 -22.81 10.16
CA SER A 61 0.03 -23.89 10.87
C SER A 61 -0.91 -24.85 11.62
N SER A 62 -2.21 -24.53 11.72
CA SER A 62 -3.16 -25.38 12.45
C SER A 62 -3.62 -26.58 11.61
N LYS A 63 -3.75 -27.75 12.25
CA LYS A 63 -4.23 -28.99 11.60
C LYS A 63 -5.67 -28.89 11.09
N GLY A 64 -6.50 -28.05 11.73
CA GLY A 64 -7.90 -27.81 11.36
C GLY A 64 -8.11 -26.70 10.31
N PHE A 65 -7.03 -26.10 9.79
CA PHE A 65 -7.15 -25.08 8.76
C PHE A 65 -7.80 -25.67 7.50
N SER A 66 -8.78 -24.95 6.94
CA SER A 66 -9.45 -25.33 5.70
C SER A 66 -8.99 -24.43 4.56
N PRO A 67 -8.06 -24.90 3.69
CA PRO A 67 -7.55 -24.12 2.57
C PRO A 67 -8.68 -23.71 1.63
N LYS A 68 -8.67 -22.45 1.22
CA LYS A 68 -9.56 -21.96 0.17
C LYS A 68 -8.72 -21.32 -0.92
N VAL A 69 -9.11 -21.54 -2.17
CA VAL A 69 -8.35 -21.13 -3.35
C VAL A 69 -9.00 -19.90 -3.96
N PRO A 70 -8.43 -18.69 -3.81
CA PRO A 70 -8.95 -17.50 -4.46
C PRO A 70 -8.50 -17.44 -5.93
N LEU A 71 -9.19 -16.63 -6.73
CA LEU A 71 -8.77 -16.38 -8.12
C LEU A 71 -7.42 -15.63 -8.15
N ASN A 72 -7.32 -14.54 -7.39
CA ASN A 72 -6.14 -13.70 -7.22
C ASN A 72 -5.78 -13.57 -5.72
N ILE A 73 -4.65 -12.93 -5.42
CA ILE A 73 -4.19 -12.65 -4.06
C ILE A 73 -5.22 -11.79 -3.32
N ILE A 74 -5.62 -12.23 -2.11
CA ILE A 74 -6.46 -11.46 -1.19
C ILE A 74 -5.60 -11.12 0.03
N ASN A 75 -5.10 -9.89 0.09
CA ASN A 75 -4.31 -9.42 1.22
C ASN A 75 -5.18 -9.32 2.49
N SER A 76 -4.99 -10.28 3.40
CA SER A 76 -5.73 -10.43 4.66
C SER A 76 -4.83 -10.99 5.76
N TYR A 77 -5.06 -10.54 7.01
CA TYR A 77 -4.42 -11.12 8.21
C TYR A 77 -5.28 -12.23 8.85
N VAL A 78 -6.50 -12.43 8.34
CA VAL A 78 -7.42 -13.49 8.77
C VAL A 78 -7.71 -14.44 7.61
N PRO A 79 -8.12 -15.70 7.91
CA PRO A 79 -8.47 -16.67 6.88
C PRO A 79 -9.50 -16.11 5.90
N ILE A 80 -9.25 -16.34 4.61
CA ILE A 80 -10.15 -15.88 3.55
C ILE A 80 -11.51 -16.58 3.63
N THR A 81 -12.56 -15.84 3.31
CA THR A 81 -13.95 -16.35 3.31
C THR A 81 -14.43 -16.70 1.90
N ARG A 82 -15.46 -17.55 1.79
CA ARG A 82 -16.08 -17.87 0.48
C ARG A 82 -16.64 -16.62 -0.20
N LYS A 83 -17.24 -15.72 0.58
CA LYS A 83 -17.77 -14.43 0.11
C LYS A 83 -16.67 -13.56 -0.52
N GLN A 84 -15.50 -13.45 0.11
CA GLN A 84 -14.36 -12.73 -0.46
C GLN A 84 -13.86 -13.34 -1.77
N ILE A 85 -13.85 -14.67 -1.88
CA ILE A 85 -13.46 -15.37 -3.12
C ILE A 85 -14.45 -15.07 -4.24
N ILE A 86 -15.75 -15.15 -3.97
CA ILE A 86 -16.81 -14.87 -4.94
C ILE A 86 -16.73 -13.41 -5.40
N PHE A 87 -16.65 -12.45 -4.48
CA PHE A 87 -16.53 -11.04 -4.87
C PHE A 87 -15.24 -10.73 -5.62
N GLY A 88 -14.12 -11.35 -5.25
CA GLY A 88 -12.87 -11.21 -5.99
C GLY A 88 -13.00 -11.72 -7.42
N TYR A 89 -13.69 -12.85 -7.62
CA TYR A 89 -13.98 -13.39 -8.95
C TYR A 89 -14.90 -12.46 -9.76
N VAL A 90 -16.05 -12.08 -9.21
CA VAL A 90 -17.03 -11.19 -9.87
C VAL A 90 -16.39 -9.86 -10.22
N GLY A 91 -15.67 -9.24 -9.27
CA GLY A 91 -14.97 -7.98 -9.49
C GLY A 91 -13.90 -8.08 -10.60
N TYR A 92 -13.21 -9.21 -10.71
CA TYR A 92 -12.28 -9.44 -11.81
C TYR A 92 -13.01 -9.53 -13.16
N VAL A 93 -14.08 -10.32 -13.25
CA VAL A 93 -14.86 -10.49 -14.49
C VAL A 93 -15.42 -9.15 -14.95
N LEU A 94 -16.01 -8.35 -14.05
CA LEU A 94 -16.53 -7.03 -14.37
C LEU A 94 -15.42 -6.11 -14.92
N LYS A 95 -14.27 -6.07 -14.25
CA LYS A 95 -13.11 -5.29 -14.74
C LYS A 95 -12.60 -5.77 -16.10
N ALA A 96 -12.60 -7.08 -16.34
CA ALA A 96 -12.18 -7.67 -17.61
C ALA A 96 -13.14 -7.31 -18.74
N LEU A 97 -14.46 -7.31 -18.48
CA LEU A 97 -15.49 -6.89 -19.44
C LEU A 97 -15.46 -5.38 -19.72
N GLN A 98 -15.10 -4.57 -18.72
CA GLN A 98 -14.95 -3.12 -18.85
C GLN A 98 -13.60 -2.70 -19.50
N SER A 99 -12.62 -3.59 -19.55
CA SER A 99 -11.30 -3.28 -20.11
C SER A 99 -11.39 -3.08 -21.62
N LYS A 100 -11.03 -1.87 -22.07
CA LYS A 100 -10.95 -1.53 -23.50
C LYS A 100 -9.61 -1.93 -24.13
N THR A 101 -8.61 -2.24 -23.30
CA THR A 101 -7.26 -2.58 -23.75
C THR A 101 -7.25 -3.92 -24.47
N LYS A 102 -6.80 -3.93 -25.71
CA LYS A 102 -6.59 -5.18 -26.44
C LYS A 102 -5.14 -5.60 -26.29
N PHE A 103 -4.89 -6.91 -26.33
CA PHE A 103 -3.53 -7.43 -26.21
C PHE A 103 -2.56 -6.91 -27.29
N LYS A 104 -3.08 -6.54 -28.47
CA LYS A 104 -2.31 -5.89 -29.53
C LYS A 104 -1.70 -4.55 -29.10
N ASP A 105 -2.34 -3.84 -28.18
CA ASP A 105 -1.86 -2.55 -27.68
C ASP A 105 -0.63 -2.75 -26.80
N VAL A 106 -0.66 -3.78 -25.94
CA VAL A 106 0.50 -4.22 -25.15
C VAL A 106 1.67 -4.57 -26.07
N LYS A 107 1.45 -5.42 -27.09
CA LYS A 107 2.50 -5.80 -28.03
C LYS A 107 3.13 -4.59 -28.74
N ARG A 108 2.30 -3.65 -29.18
CA ARG A 108 2.73 -2.43 -29.87
C ARG A 108 3.65 -1.58 -28.98
N VAL A 109 3.29 -1.39 -27.70
CA VAL A 109 4.15 -0.66 -26.75
C VAL A 109 5.47 -1.39 -26.52
N LEU A 110 5.44 -2.71 -26.31
CA LEU A 110 6.65 -3.52 -26.10
C LEU A 110 7.60 -3.51 -27.31
N LEU A 111 7.05 -3.47 -28.53
CA LEU A 111 7.83 -3.37 -29.77
C LEU A 111 8.47 -1.99 -29.93
N LYS A 112 7.71 -0.91 -29.67
CA LYS A 112 8.12 0.45 -30.01
C LYS A 112 9.02 1.10 -28.95
N SER A 113 8.78 0.83 -27.66
CA SER A 113 9.42 1.59 -26.58
C SER A 113 10.39 0.75 -25.77
N ASN A 114 11.53 1.36 -25.42
CA ASN A 114 12.49 0.79 -24.46
C ASN A 114 12.20 1.21 -23.02
N VAL A 115 11.50 2.32 -22.83
CA VAL A 115 11.02 2.79 -21.51
C VAL A 115 9.53 2.52 -21.43
N ILE A 116 9.16 1.54 -20.60
CA ILE A 116 7.79 1.06 -20.48
C ILE A 116 7.27 1.41 -19.10
N ILE A 117 6.12 2.06 -19.04
CA ILE A 117 5.51 2.46 -17.78
C ILE A 117 4.28 1.59 -17.53
N CYS A 118 4.23 0.99 -16.36
CA CYS A 118 3.13 0.14 -15.90
C CYS A 118 2.49 0.74 -14.65
N GLY A 119 1.21 0.40 -14.41
CA GLY A 119 0.60 0.66 -13.12
C GLY A 119 -0.22 1.93 -12.95
N THR A 120 -0.42 2.32 -11.69
CA THR A 120 -1.10 3.57 -11.32
C THR A 120 -0.17 4.77 -11.55
N ARG A 121 -0.70 5.91 -12.00
CA ARG A 121 0.05 7.15 -12.33
C ARG A 121 1.04 7.07 -13.50
N LYS A 122 0.85 6.13 -14.42
CA LYS A 122 1.66 5.99 -15.63
C LYS A 122 1.76 7.29 -16.47
N GLU A 123 0.72 8.11 -16.49
CA GLU A 123 0.70 9.40 -17.19
C GLU A 123 1.67 10.40 -16.55
N LYS A 124 1.74 10.44 -15.22
CA LYS A 124 2.65 11.32 -14.48
C LYS A 124 4.10 10.86 -14.62
N ILE A 125 4.34 9.56 -14.54
CA ILE A 125 5.67 8.99 -14.80
C ILE A 125 6.07 9.33 -16.25
N LYS A 126 5.18 9.15 -17.24
CA LYS A 126 5.45 9.51 -18.64
C LYS A 126 5.80 10.97 -18.82
N ALA A 127 5.06 11.87 -18.16
CA ALA A 127 5.36 13.30 -18.20
C ALA A 127 6.74 13.63 -17.59
N ALA A 128 7.19 12.86 -16.59
CA ALA A 128 8.45 13.12 -15.89
C ALA A 128 9.69 12.54 -16.58
N ILE A 129 9.60 11.37 -17.21
CA ILE A 129 10.76 10.65 -17.78
C ILE A 129 10.63 10.29 -19.27
N GLY A 130 9.48 10.57 -19.90
CA GLY A 130 9.16 10.07 -21.23
C GLY A 130 8.73 8.60 -21.26
N GLY A 131 8.83 7.97 -22.43
CA GLY A 131 8.44 6.57 -22.63
C GLY A 131 6.96 6.36 -22.98
N ASP A 132 6.54 5.09 -22.96
CA ASP A 132 5.20 4.67 -23.35
C ASP A 132 4.57 3.74 -22.32
N PHE A 133 3.24 3.75 -22.26
CA PHE A 133 2.45 2.87 -21.42
C PHE A 133 1.31 2.25 -22.21
N PHE A 134 0.74 1.17 -21.68
CA PHE A 134 -0.55 0.65 -22.12
C PHE A 134 -1.56 0.74 -20.98
N GLU A 135 -2.84 0.83 -21.33
CA GLU A 135 -3.93 0.71 -20.37
C GLU A 135 -3.94 -0.69 -19.72
N ASN A 136 -4.34 -0.79 -18.45
CA ASN A 136 -4.30 -2.06 -17.71
C ASN A 136 -5.00 -3.19 -18.50
N PHE A 137 -4.21 -4.19 -18.93
CA PHE A 137 -4.73 -5.32 -19.67
C PHE A 137 -5.25 -6.39 -18.71
N ILE A 138 -6.57 -6.62 -18.72
CA ILE A 138 -7.22 -7.59 -17.83
C ILE A 138 -7.79 -8.71 -18.69
N PRO A 139 -7.11 -9.87 -18.77
CA PRO A 139 -7.55 -10.92 -19.66
C PRO A 139 -8.84 -11.60 -19.17
N LEU A 140 -9.84 -11.73 -20.04
CA LEU A 140 -11.04 -12.56 -19.83
C LEU A 140 -10.75 -14.07 -19.73
N LYS A 141 -9.47 -14.46 -19.62
CA LYS A 141 -9.01 -15.85 -19.60
C LYS A 141 -9.64 -16.68 -18.47
N VAL A 142 -10.11 -16.04 -17.40
CA VAL A 142 -10.82 -16.70 -16.30
C VAL A 142 -12.12 -17.38 -16.72
N LEU A 143 -12.69 -17.01 -17.87
CA LEU A 143 -13.85 -17.66 -18.48
C LEU A 143 -13.47 -18.91 -19.29
N ILE A 144 -12.18 -19.15 -19.55
CA ILE A 144 -11.69 -20.36 -20.23
C ILE A 144 -11.40 -21.44 -19.18
N LYS A 145 -11.56 -22.71 -19.58
CA LYS A 145 -11.33 -23.88 -18.71
C LYS A 145 -9.92 -23.81 -18.06
N PRO A 146 -9.84 -23.87 -16.72
CA PRO A 146 -8.58 -23.85 -15.97
C PRO A 146 -7.75 -25.12 -16.23
N ASN A 147 -6.43 -25.04 -16.05
CA ASN A 147 -5.58 -26.23 -16.06
C ASN A 147 -5.70 -27.00 -14.73
N ILE A 148 -6.71 -27.88 -14.64
CA ILE A 148 -6.99 -28.66 -13.43
C ILE A 148 -5.85 -29.63 -13.10
N SER A 149 -5.09 -30.12 -14.09
CA SER A 149 -3.97 -31.05 -13.83
C SER A 149 -2.86 -30.37 -13.02
N ARG A 150 -2.56 -29.08 -13.27
CA ARG A 150 -1.63 -28.29 -12.45
C ARG A 150 -2.09 -28.21 -10.99
N ARG A 151 -3.39 -28.00 -10.76
CA ARG A 151 -3.92 -28.00 -9.39
C ARG A 151 -3.78 -29.36 -8.70
N ARG A 152 -3.99 -30.46 -9.43
CA ARG A 152 -3.77 -31.82 -8.89
C ARG A 152 -2.30 -32.04 -8.54
N LYS A 153 -1.37 -31.67 -9.42
CA LYS A 153 0.07 -31.72 -9.14
C LYS A 153 0.44 -30.90 -7.90
N ASN A 154 -0.10 -29.69 -7.77
CA ASN A 154 0.11 -28.84 -6.58
C ASN A 154 -0.38 -29.50 -5.28
N ARG A 155 -1.48 -30.25 -5.31
CA ARG A 155 -1.94 -31.01 -4.13
C ARG A 155 -0.97 -32.12 -3.74
N ILE A 156 -0.47 -32.87 -4.72
CA ILE A 156 0.52 -33.93 -4.48
C ILE A 156 1.80 -33.34 -3.84
N ILE A 157 2.32 -32.25 -4.41
CA ILE A 157 3.49 -31.54 -3.85
C ILE A 157 3.20 -31.02 -2.45
N ALA A 158 2.00 -30.49 -2.20
CA ALA A 158 1.62 -30.00 -0.88
C ALA A 158 1.48 -31.12 0.16
N GLU A 159 0.92 -32.26 -0.22
CA GLU A 159 0.69 -33.42 0.64
C GLU A 159 2.00 -34.12 1.03
N SER A 160 3.05 -34.02 0.21
CA SER A 160 4.39 -34.51 0.56
C SER A 160 5.13 -33.64 1.60
N GLN A 161 4.64 -32.43 1.88
CA GLN A 161 5.29 -31.54 2.84
C GLN A 161 4.98 -31.95 4.29
N LYS A 162 6.04 -32.16 5.08
CA LYS A 162 5.93 -32.39 6.53
C LYS A 162 5.51 -31.13 7.29
N ASP A 163 5.92 -29.96 6.81
CA ASP A 163 5.57 -28.67 7.40
C ASP A 163 4.13 -28.28 7.03
N ILE A 164 3.23 -28.26 8.02
CA ILE A 164 1.81 -27.95 7.86
C ILE A 164 1.62 -26.56 7.27
N PHE A 165 2.45 -25.59 7.65
CA PHE A 165 2.36 -24.23 7.13
C PHE A 165 2.65 -24.22 5.62
N ILE A 166 3.74 -24.84 5.18
CA ILE A 166 4.10 -24.92 3.76
C ILE A 166 3.05 -25.69 2.96
N LYS A 167 2.56 -26.82 3.49
CA LYS A 167 1.44 -27.57 2.90
C LYS A 167 0.24 -26.65 2.66
N ASN A 168 -0.19 -25.91 3.67
CA ASN A 168 -1.37 -25.06 3.58
C ASN A 168 -1.16 -23.83 2.69
N VAL A 169 0.06 -23.29 2.63
CA VAL A 169 0.44 -22.25 1.66
C VAL A 169 0.26 -22.79 0.24
N LEU A 170 0.85 -23.93 -0.10
CA LEU A 170 0.68 -24.52 -1.43
C LEU A 170 -0.79 -24.80 -1.77
N LEU A 171 -1.57 -25.36 -0.83
CA LEU A 171 -3.00 -25.62 -1.03
C LEU A 171 -3.83 -24.35 -1.23
N CYS A 172 -3.40 -23.20 -0.72
CA CYS A 172 -4.07 -21.91 -0.87
C CYS A 172 -3.60 -21.08 -2.08
N LEU A 173 -2.62 -21.54 -2.85
CA LEU A 173 -2.06 -20.76 -3.96
C LEU A 173 -3.16 -20.30 -4.94
N PRO A 174 -3.25 -19.00 -5.28
CA PRO A 174 -4.31 -18.49 -6.14
C PRO A 174 -4.30 -19.11 -7.54
N ARG A 175 -5.47 -19.17 -8.17
CA ARG A 175 -5.64 -19.84 -9.46
C ARG A 175 -4.78 -19.23 -10.57
N PHE A 176 -4.56 -17.91 -10.57
CA PHE A 176 -3.69 -17.29 -11.57
C PHE A 176 -2.27 -17.85 -11.60
N TYR A 177 -1.72 -18.17 -10.42
CA TYR A 177 -0.35 -18.67 -10.28
C TYR A 177 -0.22 -20.17 -10.44
N VAL A 178 -1.33 -20.92 -10.55
CA VAL A 178 -1.30 -22.38 -10.69
C VAL A 178 -1.99 -22.83 -11.98
N GLU A 179 -3.26 -22.50 -12.13
CA GLU A 179 -4.13 -23.02 -13.20
C GLU A 179 -4.04 -22.21 -14.49
N TYR A 180 -3.66 -20.93 -14.40
CA TYR A 180 -3.51 -20.03 -15.55
C TYR A 180 -2.07 -19.63 -15.83
N PHE A 181 -1.11 -20.14 -15.05
CA PHE A 181 0.31 -19.77 -15.13
C PHE A 181 0.86 -19.93 -16.56
N ASP A 182 0.70 -21.12 -17.15
CA ASP A 182 1.25 -21.42 -18.49
C ASP A 182 0.72 -20.46 -19.56
N TRP A 183 -0.52 -19.99 -19.40
CA TRP A 183 -1.10 -19.03 -20.32
C TRP A 183 -0.42 -17.67 -20.22
N PHE A 184 -0.22 -17.13 -19.01
CA PHE A 184 0.47 -15.85 -18.83
C PHE A 184 1.89 -15.90 -19.36
N ILE A 185 2.64 -16.97 -19.03
CA ILE A 185 4.01 -17.15 -19.51
C ILE A 185 4.08 -17.18 -21.03
N LYS A 186 3.25 -17.99 -21.69
CA LYS A 186 3.25 -18.11 -23.15
C LYS A 186 2.72 -16.86 -23.87
N LYS A 187 1.84 -16.10 -23.22
CA LYS A 187 1.15 -14.98 -23.87
C LYS A 187 2.05 -13.76 -24.02
N ILE A 188 2.83 -13.45 -22.99
CA ILE A 188 3.69 -12.26 -22.96
C ILE A 188 4.86 -12.45 -23.93
N PRO A 189 4.99 -11.61 -24.99
CA PRO A 189 6.13 -11.69 -25.88
C PRO A 189 7.37 -11.15 -25.16
N ILE A 190 8.52 -11.78 -25.38
CA ILE A 190 9.82 -11.30 -24.90
C ILE A 190 10.55 -10.70 -26.10
N LEU A 191 10.74 -9.38 -26.08
CA LEU A 191 11.29 -8.61 -27.20
C LEU A 191 12.40 -7.70 -26.68
N ASN A 192 13.63 -7.89 -27.16
CA ASN A 192 14.82 -7.09 -26.83
C ASN A 192 14.91 -6.77 -25.31
N SER A 193 14.67 -7.76 -24.46
CA SER A 193 14.39 -7.55 -23.03
C SER A 193 15.53 -6.85 -22.29
N ASN A 194 16.79 -7.15 -22.63
CA ASN A 194 17.97 -6.52 -22.04
C ASN A 194 18.08 -5.01 -22.33
N GLN A 195 17.32 -4.48 -23.30
CA GLN A 195 17.26 -3.06 -23.62
C GLN A 195 16.02 -2.38 -23.02
N LYS A 196 15.16 -3.11 -22.30
CA LYS A 196 13.93 -2.58 -21.72
C LYS A 196 14.14 -2.14 -20.27
N GLU A 197 13.61 -0.97 -19.93
CA GLU A 197 13.46 -0.46 -18.58
C GLU A 197 11.95 -0.32 -18.27
N PHE A 198 11.53 -0.91 -17.14
CA PHE A 198 10.15 -0.86 -16.69
C PHE A 198 10.02 0.03 -15.47
N HIS A 199 9.07 0.96 -15.52
CA HIS A 199 8.77 1.92 -14.46
C HIS A 199 7.40 1.63 -13.87
N PHE A 200 7.29 1.52 -12.55
CA PHE A 200 5.99 1.31 -11.91
C PHE A 200 5.92 1.93 -10.51
N GLU A 201 4.74 2.40 -10.11
CA GLU A 201 4.42 2.74 -8.71
C GLU A 201 3.70 1.55 -8.04
N HIS A 202 2.58 1.13 -8.61
CA HIS A 202 1.84 -0.08 -8.24
C HIS A 202 1.50 -0.88 -9.48
N THR A 203 1.51 -2.21 -9.41
CA THR A 203 1.03 -3.04 -10.54
C THR A 203 -0.46 -2.81 -10.80
N GLY A 204 -0.86 -2.67 -12.06
CA GLY A 204 -2.25 -2.47 -12.48
C GLY A 204 -3.10 -3.74 -12.40
N GLY A 205 -2.45 -4.90 -12.28
CA GLY A 205 -3.06 -6.19 -12.05
C GLY A 205 -2.09 -7.35 -12.27
N VAL A 206 -2.62 -8.57 -12.23
CA VAL A 206 -1.83 -9.80 -12.34
C VAL A 206 -1.01 -9.89 -13.64
N PHE A 207 -1.52 -9.31 -14.74
CA PHE A 207 -0.79 -9.30 -16.00
C PHE A 207 0.52 -8.50 -15.90
N ASP A 208 0.49 -7.33 -15.24
CA ASP A 208 1.68 -6.49 -15.06
C ASP A 208 2.72 -7.20 -14.20
N GLU A 209 2.29 -7.93 -13.15
CA GLU A 209 3.18 -8.74 -12.30
C GLU A 209 3.90 -9.82 -13.14
N TYR A 210 3.17 -10.53 -14.01
CA TYR A 210 3.75 -11.49 -14.94
C TYR A 210 4.67 -10.85 -15.99
N LEU A 211 4.31 -9.69 -16.49
CA LEU A 211 5.11 -8.95 -17.48
C LEU A 211 6.45 -8.56 -16.87
N LEU A 212 6.42 -7.87 -15.74
CA LEU A 212 7.61 -7.40 -15.04
C LEU A 212 8.52 -8.56 -14.63
N ALA A 213 7.97 -9.61 -14.02
CA ALA A 213 8.76 -10.78 -13.60
C ALA A 213 9.44 -11.47 -14.80
N GLN A 214 8.73 -11.63 -15.92
CA GLN A 214 9.31 -12.26 -17.10
C GLN A 214 10.40 -11.43 -17.75
N TYR A 215 10.17 -10.13 -17.96
CA TYR A 215 11.16 -9.24 -18.56
C TYR A 215 12.40 -9.10 -17.67
N GLN A 216 12.21 -8.96 -16.36
CA GLN A 216 13.30 -8.94 -15.39
C GLN A 216 14.14 -10.24 -15.42
N SER A 217 13.49 -11.41 -15.52
CA SER A 217 14.19 -12.69 -15.66
C SER A 217 15.01 -12.81 -16.95
N LYS A 218 14.84 -11.87 -17.88
CA LYS A 218 15.52 -11.78 -19.18
C LYS A 218 16.37 -10.51 -19.32
N GLY A 219 16.75 -9.91 -18.18
CA GLY A 219 17.72 -8.82 -18.11
C GLY A 219 17.15 -7.42 -18.22
N SER A 220 15.82 -7.25 -18.25
CA SER A 220 15.22 -5.91 -18.18
C SER A 220 15.42 -5.28 -16.80
N ARG A 221 15.60 -3.97 -16.80
CA ARG A 221 15.70 -3.19 -15.56
C ARG A 221 14.31 -2.82 -15.05
N VAL A 222 14.13 -2.84 -13.73
CA VAL A 222 12.87 -2.56 -13.05
C VAL A 222 13.06 -1.42 -12.05
N VAL A 223 12.41 -0.30 -12.31
CA VAL A 223 12.43 0.93 -11.51
C VAL A 223 11.09 1.12 -10.82
N ALA A 224 11.10 1.09 -9.49
CA ALA A 224 9.92 1.39 -8.68
C ALA A 224 9.88 2.86 -8.28
N TYR A 225 8.68 3.39 -8.07
CA TYR A 225 8.44 4.74 -7.55
C TYR A 225 7.80 4.66 -6.18
N GLN A 226 8.24 5.53 -5.27
CA GLN A 226 7.66 5.64 -3.94
C GLN A 226 6.17 6.00 -4.04
N THR A 227 5.36 5.10 -3.50
CA THR A 227 3.90 5.11 -3.66
C THR A 227 3.17 5.97 -2.63
N GLY A 228 3.88 6.34 -1.56
CA GLY A 228 3.36 7.07 -0.43
C GLY A 228 4.34 7.12 0.74
N GLY A 229 3.83 7.50 1.92
CA GLY A 229 4.58 7.38 3.16
C GLY A 229 4.84 5.93 3.53
N TYR A 230 5.61 5.70 4.60
CA TYR A 230 6.07 4.37 5.03
C TYR A 230 7.16 3.78 4.12
N MET A 231 7.87 4.66 3.43
CA MET A 231 8.95 4.33 2.51
C MET A 231 10.18 5.23 2.72
N GLY A 232 10.84 5.06 3.88
CA GLY A 232 12.07 5.77 4.24
C GLY A 232 11.98 6.55 5.56
N GLU A 233 10.77 6.73 6.11
CA GLU A 233 10.54 7.48 7.35
C GLU A 233 10.76 6.65 8.63
N LEU A 234 10.77 5.33 8.52
CA LEU A 234 11.01 4.39 9.62
C LEU A 234 12.24 3.53 9.31
N LYS A 235 12.93 3.08 10.35
CA LYS A 235 13.99 2.09 10.20
C LYS A 235 13.46 0.84 9.48
N ASP A 236 14.28 0.25 8.61
CA ASP A 236 13.97 -0.96 7.85
C ASP A 236 12.82 -0.83 6.81
N HIS A 237 12.49 0.41 6.40
CA HIS A 237 11.46 0.71 5.37
C HIS A 237 11.98 1.54 4.19
N PRO A 238 11.44 1.35 2.95
CA PRO A 238 10.63 0.23 2.48
C PRO A 238 11.15 -1.18 2.76
N ASP A 239 10.19 -2.10 2.75
CA ASP A 239 10.34 -3.52 3.03
C ASP A 239 11.43 -4.14 2.13
N LYS A 240 12.40 -4.84 2.74
CA LYS A 240 13.51 -5.54 2.07
C LYS A 240 13.07 -6.39 0.88
N THR A 241 11.86 -6.97 0.92
CA THR A 241 11.28 -7.74 -0.19
C THR A 241 11.13 -6.93 -1.48
N LEU A 242 10.90 -5.61 -1.38
CA LEU A 242 10.85 -4.72 -2.53
C LEU A 242 12.23 -4.64 -3.20
N TYR A 243 13.31 -4.47 -2.43
CA TYR A 243 14.66 -4.37 -2.99
C TYR A 243 15.17 -5.61 -3.66
N GLU A 244 14.69 -6.79 -3.27
CA GLU A 244 15.05 -8.02 -3.97
C GLU A 244 14.48 -8.02 -5.40
N VAL A 245 13.33 -7.39 -5.63
CA VAL A 245 12.61 -7.45 -6.92
C VAL A 245 12.76 -6.22 -7.79
N ILE A 246 13.39 -5.15 -7.32
CA ILE A 246 13.64 -3.94 -8.12
C ILE A 246 15.14 -3.74 -8.33
N ASP A 247 15.50 -2.98 -9.36
CA ASP A 247 16.87 -2.54 -9.60
C ASP A 247 17.11 -1.13 -9.06
N GLU A 248 16.07 -0.30 -9.02
CA GLU A 248 16.12 1.06 -8.49
C GLU A 248 14.79 1.47 -7.86
N LEU A 249 14.83 2.26 -6.79
CA LEU A 249 13.69 2.92 -6.15
C LEU A 249 13.84 4.43 -6.27
N ARG A 250 12.89 5.07 -6.96
CA ARG A 250 12.75 6.53 -7.02
C ARG A 250 11.98 7.01 -5.79
N THR A 251 12.63 7.73 -4.90
CA THR A 251 12.07 8.21 -3.63
C THR A 251 11.68 9.68 -3.69
N TYR A 252 10.99 10.17 -2.65
CA TYR A 252 10.67 11.59 -2.47
C TYR A 252 11.87 12.44 -2.02
N GLY A 253 13.10 11.91 -2.09
CA GLY A 253 14.31 12.62 -1.66
C GLY A 253 15.22 11.79 -0.76
N TRP A 254 14.70 10.69 -0.20
CA TRP A 254 15.44 9.80 0.68
C TRP A 254 16.48 8.95 -0.07
N LYS A 255 17.63 8.69 0.56
CA LYS A 255 18.60 7.70 0.10
C LYS A 255 19.14 6.91 1.29
N TYR A 256 18.67 5.68 1.49
CA TYR A 256 19.10 4.83 2.61
C TYR A 256 19.68 3.49 2.13
N HIS A 257 19.24 3.03 0.97
CA HIS A 257 19.71 1.83 0.32
C HIS A 257 20.44 2.19 -0.99
N ARG A 258 21.37 1.33 -1.42
CA ARG A 258 22.15 1.55 -2.66
C ARG A 258 21.28 1.64 -3.92
N LYS A 259 20.06 1.09 -3.88
CA LYS A 259 19.09 1.15 -4.98
C LYS A 259 18.22 2.41 -4.93
N ASP A 260 18.36 3.24 -3.91
CA ASP A 260 17.57 4.47 -3.81
C ASP A 260 18.17 5.58 -4.64
N PHE A 261 17.28 6.25 -5.36
CA PHE A 261 17.57 7.42 -6.12
C PHE A 261 16.60 8.54 -5.72
N PRO A 262 17.07 9.59 -5.02
CA PRO A 262 16.29 10.80 -4.79
C PRO A 262 15.73 11.33 -6.10
N PHE A 263 14.41 11.48 -6.18
CA PHE A 263 13.72 11.89 -7.40
C PHE A 263 12.60 12.88 -7.06
N ARG A 264 11.68 13.10 -8.01
CA ARG A 264 10.47 13.88 -7.83
C ARG A 264 9.43 13.14 -7.01
N ALA A 265 8.79 13.86 -6.10
CA ALA A 265 7.65 13.38 -5.35
C ALA A 265 6.36 13.50 -6.19
N LEU A 266 6.28 12.76 -7.30
CA LEU A 266 5.20 12.86 -8.30
C LEU A 266 3.78 12.83 -7.70
N ARG A 267 3.58 12.01 -6.67
CA ARG A 267 2.32 11.95 -5.94
C ARG A 267 2.01 13.23 -5.17
N LEU A 268 3.00 13.83 -4.52
CA LEU A 268 2.84 15.07 -3.78
C LEU A 268 2.63 16.25 -4.74
N GLU A 269 3.32 16.27 -5.88
CA GLU A 269 3.11 17.23 -6.96
C GLU A 269 1.68 17.14 -7.54
N GLU A 270 1.19 15.93 -7.79
CA GLU A 270 -0.19 15.73 -8.25
C GLU A 270 -1.20 16.19 -7.21
N TYR A 271 -0.97 15.86 -5.93
CA TYR A 271 -1.84 16.32 -4.84
C TYR A 271 -1.88 17.85 -4.79
N MET A 272 -0.73 18.51 -4.83
CA MET A 272 -0.62 19.98 -4.81
C MET A 272 -1.37 20.62 -5.98
N ASN A 273 -1.15 20.15 -7.20
CA ASN A 273 -1.81 20.72 -8.39
C ASN A 273 -3.33 20.57 -8.32
N ASN A 274 -3.83 19.42 -7.86
CA ASN A 274 -5.26 19.21 -7.69
C ASN A 274 -5.81 20.05 -6.52
N TYR A 275 -5.06 20.17 -5.43
CA TYR A 275 -5.44 20.97 -4.27
C TYR A 275 -5.61 22.46 -4.64
N SER A 276 -4.66 23.03 -5.39
CA SER A 276 -4.71 24.42 -5.86
C SER A 276 -5.87 24.70 -6.83
N SER A 277 -6.48 23.66 -7.42
CA SER A 277 -7.64 23.80 -8.30
C SER A 277 -8.98 23.83 -7.56
N VAL A 278 -8.99 23.57 -6.25
CA VAL A 278 -10.23 23.58 -5.46
C VAL A 278 -10.56 25.02 -5.07
N ASP A 279 -11.69 25.53 -5.58
CA ASP A 279 -12.25 26.80 -5.11
C ASP A 279 -12.93 26.58 -3.76
N VAL A 280 -12.25 26.95 -2.67
CA VAL A 280 -12.79 26.89 -1.31
C VAL A 280 -13.15 28.32 -0.90
N GLN A 281 -14.38 28.71 -1.16
CA GLN A 281 -14.86 30.03 -0.72
C GLN A 281 -15.19 30.04 0.77
N ASN A 282 -15.63 28.91 1.34
CA ASN A 282 -15.92 28.75 2.76
C ASN A 282 -15.59 27.32 3.21
N PRO A 283 -14.49 27.10 3.96
CA PRO A 283 -14.25 25.81 4.63
C PRO A 283 -15.45 25.46 5.51
N ASN A 284 -15.85 24.19 5.51
CA ASN A 284 -17.02 23.70 6.26
C ASN A 284 -16.70 22.52 7.18
N ILE A 285 -15.41 22.24 7.39
CA ILE A 285 -14.92 21.20 8.29
C ILE A 285 -13.89 21.87 9.19
N ASP A 286 -14.14 21.98 10.48
CA ASP A 286 -13.17 22.56 11.41
C ASP A 286 -12.03 21.55 11.67
N LEU A 287 -12.39 20.27 11.86
CA LEU A 287 -11.45 19.18 12.13
C LEU A 287 -11.74 17.96 11.26
N LEU A 288 -10.77 17.59 10.41
CA LEU A 288 -10.80 16.37 9.62
C LEU A 288 -9.95 15.27 10.27
N ILE A 289 -10.60 14.28 10.87
CA ILE A 289 -9.94 13.10 11.44
C ILE A 289 -9.76 12.05 10.36
N VAL A 290 -8.51 11.79 9.98
CA VAL A 290 -8.14 10.85 8.92
C VAL A 290 -7.75 9.53 9.53
N PHE A 291 -8.53 8.50 9.24
CA PHE A 291 -8.18 7.13 9.59
C PHE A 291 -7.33 6.51 8.49
N SER A 292 -6.18 5.98 8.92
CA SER A 292 -5.40 5.01 8.15
C SER A 292 -6.22 3.73 7.90
N LYS A 293 -5.58 2.63 7.48
CA LYS A 293 -6.30 1.37 7.24
C LYS A 293 -6.94 0.84 8.54
N ILE A 294 -8.26 0.80 8.57
CA ILE A 294 -9.03 0.22 9.68
C ILE A 294 -9.09 -1.30 9.48
N ASP A 295 -8.52 -2.04 10.42
CA ASP A 295 -8.64 -3.49 10.54
C ASP A 295 -8.90 -3.88 11.99
N GLN A 296 -9.27 -5.14 12.24
CA GLN A 296 -9.68 -5.63 13.56
C GLN A 296 -8.71 -5.26 14.69
N ARG A 297 -7.41 -5.16 14.41
CA ARG A 297 -6.38 -4.89 15.42
C ARG A 297 -6.30 -3.42 15.84
N LYS A 298 -6.88 -2.52 15.03
CA LYS A 298 -6.84 -1.07 15.24
C LYS A 298 -8.18 -0.49 15.69
N ILE A 299 -9.26 -1.28 15.68
CA ILE A 299 -10.61 -0.80 16.06
C ILE A 299 -10.59 -0.21 17.47
N ASP A 300 -10.10 -0.96 18.46
CA ASP A 300 -10.06 -0.47 19.86
C ASP A 300 -9.19 0.77 20.03
N TYR A 301 -8.08 0.85 19.28
CA TYR A 301 -7.22 2.03 19.26
C TYR A 301 -7.95 3.26 18.69
N TYR A 302 -8.63 3.12 17.56
CA TYR A 302 -9.36 4.23 16.96
C TYR A 302 -10.59 4.64 17.78
N ASN A 303 -11.35 3.69 18.34
CA ASN A 303 -12.45 3.99 19.27
C ASN A 303 -11.94 4.81 20.45
N SER A 304 -10.84 4.39 21.08
CA SER A 304 -10.22 5.14 22.18
C SER A 304 -9.82 6.56 21.79
N ILE A 305 -9.30 6.78 20.57
CA ILE A 305 -9.01 8.14 20.08
C ILE A 305 -10.29 8.97 19.95
N ILE A 306 -11.30 8.40 19.29
CA ILE A 306 -12.56 9.08 19.01
C ILE A 306 -13.27 9.46 20.32
N ASP A 307 -13.37 8.53 21.26
CA ASP A 307 -14.00 8.74 22.56
C ASP A 307 -13.29 9.87 23.34
N ASN A 308 -11.95 9.93 23.28
CA ASN A 308 -11.22 11.01 23.95
C ASN A 308 -11.46 12.37 23.27
N ILE A 309 -11.49 12.41 21.94
CA ILE A 309 -11.77 13.65 21.20
C ILE A 309 -13.19 14.12 21.47
N GLU A 310 -14.20 13.25 21.36
CA GLU A 310 -15.61 13.62 21.61
C GLU A 310 -15.80 14.26 22.98
N ASN A 311 -15.19 13.69 24.02
CA ASN A 311 -15.42 14.12 25.39
C ASN A 311 -14.63 15.37 25.82
N ASN A 312 -13.56 15.74 25.11
CA ASN A 312 -12.62 16.77 25.59
C ASN A 312 -12.26 17.85 24.57
N ILE A 313 -12.70 17.73 23.31
CA ILE A 313 -12.49 18.77 22.31
C ILE A 313 -13.33 20.01 22.64
N ASP A 314 -12.76 21.19 22.47
CA ASP A 314 -13.52 22.44 22.53
C ASP A 314 -14.51 22.51 21.34
N ARG A 315 -15.80 22.33 21.64
CA ARG A 315 -16.89 22.32 20.65
C ARG A 315 -17.30 23.72 20.20
N GLU A 316 -16.92 24.78 20.92
CA GLU A 316 -17.14 26.14 20.43
C GLU A 316 -16.21 26.45 19.27
N LYS A 317 -14.97 25.95 19.38
CA LYS A 317 -13.91 26.07 18.37
C LYS A 317 -14.03 25.05 17.23
N PHE A 318 -14.33 23.78 17.53
CA PHE A 318 -14.45 22.70 16.55
C PHE A 318 -15.89 22.16 16.53
N ARG A 319 -16.77 22.84 15.80
CA ARG A 319 -18.18 22.51 15.67
C ARG A 319 -18.37 21.36 14.68
N GLU A 320 -17.77 21.50 13.49
CA GLU A 320 -17.88 20.56 12.38
C GLU A 320 -16.69 19.60 12.35
N ILE A 321 -16.85 18.42 12.96
CA ILE A 321 -15.81 17.39 12.99
C ILE A 321 -16.19 16.29 11.99
N THR A 322 -15.30 16.00 11.04
CA THR A 322 -15.50 14.96 10.03
C THR A 322 -14.51 13.82 10.18
N CYS A 323 -15.03 12.61 10.26
CA CYS A 323 -14.29 11.36 10.34
C CYS A 323 -14.14 10.74 8.94
N ARG A 324 -12.92 10.78 8.37
CA ARG A 324 -12.59 10.27 7.04
C ARG A 324 -12.09 8.83 7.11
N MET A 325 -12.90 7.91 6.61
CA MET A 325 -12.52 6.50 6.46
C MET A 325 -11.80 6.26 5.12
N ARG A 326 -10.80 5.35 5.10
CA ARG A 326 -10.25 4.86 3.84
C ARG A 326 -11.30 4.04 3.07
N PRO A 327 -11.53 4.26 1.76
CA PRO A 327 -12.58 3.56 0.99
C PRO A 327 -12.52 2.03 1.10
N THR A 328 -11.31 1.48 1.13
CA THR A 328 -11.08 0.03 1.22
C THR A 328 -11.46 -0.58 2.57
N SER A 329 -11.56 0.23 3.63
CA SER A 329 -11.92 -0.22 4.98
C SER A 329 -13.41 -0.58 5.07
N LEU A 330 -14.27 0.08 4.29
CA LEU A 330 -15.72 -0.17 4.28
C LEU A 330 -16.10 -1.58 3.82
N SER A 331 -15.31 -2.16 2.92
CA SER A 331 -15.54 -3.50 2.38
C SER A 331 -15.07 -4.63 3.32
N LYS A 332 -14.29 -4.31 4.35
CA LYS A 332 -13.56 -5.28 5.19
C LYS A 332 -13.98 -5.31 6.65
N VAL A 333 -14.64 -4.26 7.16
CA VAL A 333 -15.32 -4.32 8.45
C VAL A 333 -16.60 -5.13 8.22
N GLY A 334 -16.48 -6.45 8.43
CA GLY A 334 -17.59 -7.37 8.26
C GLY A 334 -18.77 -6.94 9.13
N PHE A 335 -19.96 -6.97 8.54
CA PHE A 335 -21.22 -6.66 9.20
C PHE A 335 -21.51 -7.49 10.47
N ASN A 336 -20.69 -8.50 10.78
CA ASN A 336 -20.84 -9.42 11.91
C ASN A 336 -19.64 -9.44 12.90
N SER A 337 -18.69 -8.48 12.87
CA SER A 337 -17.73 -8.37 13.98
C SER A 337 -18.39 -7.66 15.17
N THR A 338 -18.26 -8.25 16.36
CA THR A 338 -18.71 -7.67 17.64
C THR A 338 -17.98 -6.36 17.98
N GLN A 339 -16.82 -6.11 17.37
CA GLN A 339 -16.11 -4.83 17.44
C GLN A 339 -16.25 -4.10 16.10
N LYS A 340 -16.81 -2.89 16.13
CA LYS A 340 -16.89 -1.97 15.00
C LYS A 340 -16.27 -0.64 15.43
N LEU A 341 -15.75 0.11 14.45
CA LEU A 341 -15.41 1.50 14.69
C LEU A 341 -16.71 2.26 14.97
N VAL A 342 -16.80 2.91 16.14
CA VAL A 342 -17.97 3.68 16.56
C VAL A 342 -17.65 5.14 16.33
N ILE A 343 -18.38 5.79 15.41
CA ILE A 343 -18.31 7.23 15.22
C ILE A 343 -19.51 7.86 15.96
N PRO A 344 -19.26 8.85 16.82
CA PRO A 344 -20.30 9.62 17.48
C PRO A 344 -21.30 10.24 16.52
N LYS A 345 -22.57 10.35 16.94
CA LYS A 345 -23.62 11.02 16.13
C LYS A 345 -23.34 12.50 15.92
N SER A 346 -22.54 13.10 16.81
CA SER A 346 -22.09 14.49 16.74
C SER A 346 -21.03 14.72 15.64
N PHE A 347 -20.45 13.66 15.07
CA PHE A 347 -19.42 13.75 14.04
C PHE A 347 -19.97 13.33 12.68
N ASN A 348 -19.52 14.03 11.64
CA ASN A 348 -19.80 13.68 10.25
C ASN A 348 -18.92 12.51 9.79
N VAL A 349 -19.41 11.70 8.85
CA VAL A 349 -18.65 10.57 8.29
C VAL A 349 -18.42 10.75 6.80
N ASP A 350 -17.15 10.88 6.40
CA ASP A 350 -16.75 10.75 4.99
C ASP A 350 -16.26 9.32 4.71
N TYR A 351 -17.05 8.62 3.91
CA TYR A 351 -16.88 7.21 3.58
C TYR A 351 -15.73 6.88 2.61
N GLY A 352 -15.19 7.82 1.85
CA GLY A 352 -14.16 7.47 0.88
C GLY A 352 -14.36 8.05 -0.50
N ARG A 353 -15.50 8.65 -0.77
CA ARG A 353 -15.93 8.86 -2.15
C ARG A 353 -15.19 10.01 -2.81
N ASP A 354 -15.00 11.10 -2.07
CA ASP A 354 -14.32 12.28 -2.60
C ASP A 354 -12.79 12.16 -2.45
N PRO A 355 -12.01 12.68 -3.43
CA PRO A 355 -10.56 12.69 -3.33
C PRO A 355 -10.07 13.43 -2.08
N MET A 356 -8.98 12.94 -1.49
CA MET A 356 -8.45 13.50 -0.24
C MET A 356 -8.10 15.00 -0.35
N PHE A 357 -7.56 15.45 -1.50
CA PHE A 357 -7.21 16.86 -1.68
C PHE A 357 -8.42 17.79 -1.53
N LYS A 358 -9.61 17.37 -1.98
CA LYS A 358 -10.84 18.16 -1.92
C LYS A 358 -11.36 18.24 -0.48
N VAL A 359 -11.39 17.12 0.23
CA VAL A 359 -11.86 17.08 1.62
C VAL A 359 -10.89 17.83 2.53
N SER A 360 -9.57 17.66 2.33
CA SER A 360 -8.54 18.40 3.04
C SER A 360 -8.58 19.90 2.72
N ALA A 361 -8.90 20.31 1.50
CA ALA A 361 -9.05 21.72 1.16
C ALA A 361 -10.14 22.41 2.00
N ASN A 362 -11.25 21.72 2.24
CA ASN A 362 -12.38 22.22 3.04
C ASN A 362 -12.20 22.10 4.56
N ALA A 363 -11.15 21.44 5.04
CA ALA A 363 -10.84 21.33 6.46
C ALA A 363 -10.12 22.57 6.99
N GLU A 364 -10.22 22.97 8.25
CA GLU A 364 -9.26 23.93 8.81
C GLU A 364 -8.01 23.20 9.30
N LEU A 365 -8.22 22.10 10.03
CA LEU A 365 -7.18 21.25 10.60
C LEU A 365 -7.33 19.80 10.14
N VAL A 366 -6.23 19.18 9.71
CA VAL A 366 -6.18 17.75 9.40
C VAL A 366 -5.52 16.99 10.55
N LEU A 367 -6.25 16.10 11.19
CA LEU A 367 -5.71 15.18 12.19
C LEU A 367 -5.49 13.80 11.58
N ILE A 368 -4.25 13.37 11.49
CA ILE A 368 -3.89 12.04 11.01
C ILE A 368 -3.74 11.11 12.21
N THR A 369 -4.59 10.09 12.22
CA THR A 369 -4.42 8.98 13.16
C THR A 369 -3.46 7.98 12.53
N ASP A 370 -2.40 7.62 13.27
CA ASP A 370 -1.45 6.56 12.88
C ASP A 370 -0.53 6.93 11.68
N TRP A 371 0.71 7.33 12.00
CA TRP A 371 1.86 7.57 11.11
C TRP A 371 2.65 6.28 10.82
N PRO A 372 3.39 6.16 9.70
CA PRO A 372 3.44 6.98 8.48
C PRO A 372 2.19 6.98 7.60
N SER A 373 1.79 8.17 7.15
CA SER A 373 0.70 8.39 6.18
C SER A 373 1.13 9.36 5.08
N THR A 374 0.84 9.02 3.82
CA THR A 374 1.09 9.97 2.73
C THR A 374 0.33 11.28 2.92
N ASN A 375 -0.80 11.26 3.62
CA ASN A 375 -1.62 12.44 3.83
C ASN A 375 -0.90 13.54 4.63
N PHE A 376 0.08 13.20 5.46
CA PHE A 376 0.87 14.23 6.15
C PHE A 376 1.81 14.93 5.18
N LEU A 377 2.54 14.16 4.36
CA LEU A 377 3.44 14.74 3.36
C LEU A 377 2.64 15.57 2.34
N GLU A 378 1.44 15.09 1.97
CA GLU A 378 0.48 15.82 1.14
C GLU A 378 0.04 17.13 1.81
N SER A 379 -0.34 17.11 3.10
CA SER A 379 -0.69 18.32 3.86
C SER A 379 0.47 19.29 3.99
N LEU A 380 1.67 18.82 4.35
CA LEU A 380 2.87 19.65 4.46
C LEU A 380 3.26 20.27 3.12
N LYS A 381 3.11 19.53 2.01
CA LYS A 381 3.41 20.02 0.66
C LYS A 381 2.57 21.25 0.29
N VAL A 382 1.28 21.24 0.63
CA VAL A 382 0.35 22.36 0.34
C VAL A 382 0.24 23.37 1.49
N GLY A 383 1.03 23.18 2.55
CA GLY A 383 1.01 24.05 3.71
C GLY A 383 -0.25 23.96 4.58
N LYS A 384 -1.00 22.86 4.52
CA LYS A 384 -2.19 22.63 5.34
C LYS A 384 -1.82 22.39 6.80
N PRO A 385 -2.51 23.02 7.78
CA PRO A 385 -2.38 22.64 9.19
C PRO A 385 -2.66 21.15 9.37
N VAL A 386 -1.68 20.45 9.94
CA VAL A 386 -1.76 19.00 10.11
C VAL A 386 -1.14 18.59 11.42
N LEU A 387 -1.82 17.70 12.12
CA LEU A 387 -1.37 17.07 13.35
C LEU A 387 -1.39 15.56 13.19
N ILE A 388 -0.51 14.89 13.93
CA ILE A 388 -0.42 13.44 13.96
C ILE A 388 -0.55 12.99 15.41
N ILE A 389 -1.39 11.98 15.67
CA ILE A 389 -1.27 11.16 16.88
C ILE A 389 -0.63 9.83 16.51
N THR A 390 0.52 9.53 17.10
CA THR A 390 1.21 8.27 16.85
C THR A 390 2.18 7.90 17.97
N ASP A 391 2.24 6.62 18.30
CA ASP A 391 3.27 6.02 19.14
C ASP A 391 4.37 5.31 18.30
N PHE A 392 4.33 5.44 16.96
CA PHE A 392 5.21 4.71 16.04
C PHE A 392 6.65 5.25 15.97
N PHE A 393 6.93 6.44 16.52
CA PHE A 393 8.27 7.04 16.51
C PHE A 393 9.26 6.43 17.51
N ARG A 394 9.20 5.11 17.74
CA ARG A 394 10.22 4.41 18.51
C ARG A 394 11.49 4.21 17.71
N GLN A 395 11.41 4.15 16.38
CA GLN A 395 12.55 3.86 15.49
C GLN A 395 12.46 4.63 14.14
N PRO A 396 12.50 5.98 14.15
CA PRO A 396 12.64 6.75 12.91
C PRO A 396 13.95 6.38 12.19
N ALA A 397 13.98 6.53 10.87
CA ALA A 397 15.21 6.38 10.11
C ALA A 397 16.21 7.50 10.47
N PRO A 398 17.54 7.25 10.50
CA PRO A 398 18.53 8.23 10.94
C PRO A 398 18.44 9.59 10.22
N GLN A 399 18.21 9.59 8.91
CA GLN A 399 18.13 10.79 8.09
C GLN A 399 16.87 11.63 8.30
N VAL A 400 15.81 11.07 8.92
CA VAL A 400 14.58 11.80 9.23
C VAL A 400 14.51 12.22 10.69
N LEU A 401 15.38 11.64 11.54
CA LEU A 401 15.30 11.71 13.00
C LEU A 401 15.22 13.15 13.51
N GLU A 402 16.08 14.03 12.99
CA GLU A 402 16.08 15.44 13.39
C GLU A 402 14.79 16.18 13.02
N TYR A 403 14.17 15.87 11.88
CA TYR A 403 12.90 16.48 11.48
C TYR A 403 11.74 15.93 12.30
N ILE A 404 11.78 14.65 12.67
CA ILE A 404 10.81 14.07 13.61
C ILE A 404 10.94 14.73 14.99
N SER A 405 12.17 14.93 15.49
CA SER A 405 12.40 15.65 16.74
C SER A 405 11.86 17.08 16.66
N PHE A 406 12.12 17.79 15.56
CA PHE A 406 11.55 19.10 15.28
C PHE A 406 10.01 19.06 15.31
N PHE A 407 9.36 18.18 14.55
CA PHE A 407 7.90 18.08 14.52
C PHE A 407 7.28 17.71 15.88
N LYS A 408 7.98 16.96 16.74
CA LYS A 408 7.53 16.71 18.12
C LYS A 408 7.65 17.95 19.00
N GLN A 409 8.76 18.68 18.90
CA GLN A 409 8.99 19.94 19.63
C GLN A 409 7.93 20.98 19.25
N GLU A 410 7.64 21.09 17.95
CA GLU A 410 6.65 22.01 17.38
C GLU A 410 5.20 21.57 17.56
N LYS A 411 4.95 20.47 18.29
CA LYS A 411 3.61 19.90 18.49
C LYS A 411 2.87 19.59 17.19
N VAL A 412 3.59 19.27 16.11
CA VAL A 412 3.00 18.68 14.90
C VAL A 412 2.72 17.18 15.13
N ILE A 413 3.56 16.53 15.93
CA ILE A 413 3.45 15.12 16.28
C ILE A 413 3.21 14.98 17.79
N HIS A 414 2.15 14.27 18.15
CA HIS A 414 1.76 13.96 19.52
C HIS A 414 1.85 12.46 19.80
N GLU A 415 2.34 12.12 20.99
CA GLU A 415 2.48 10.73 21.45
C GLU A 415 1.21 10.21 22.15
N SER A 416 0.32 11.12 22.56
CA SER A 416 -0.95 10.80 23.20
C SER A 416 -2.08 11.70 22.69
N VAL A 417 -3.32 11.20 22.81
CA VAL A 417 -4.52 11.97 22.46
C VAL A 417 -4.72 13.14 23.43
N THR A 418 -4.42 12.94 24.72
CA THR A 418 -4.48 14.00 25.73
C THR A 418 -3.60 15.18 25.37
N SER A 419 -2.33 14.93 25.03
CA SER A 419 -1.41 16.00 24.62
C SER A 419 -1.87 16.72 23.35
N LEU A 420 -2.53 16.00 22.41
CA LEU A 420 -3.12 16.63 21.23
C LEU A 420 -4.26 17.58 21.64
N ILE A 421 -5.21 17.09 22.44
CA ILE A 421 -6.42 17.84 22.80
C ILE A 421 -6.06 19.09 23.60
N GLU A 422 -5.18 18.97 24.59
CA GLU A 422 -4.66 20.11 25.36
C GLU A 422 -4.05 21.17 24.45
N PHE A 423 -3.31 20.76 23.42
CA PHE A 423 -2.69 21.68 22.48
C PHE A 423 -3.72 22.36 21.57
N ILE A 424 -4.57 21.59 20.88
CA ILE A 424 -5.49 22.12 19.87
C ILE A 424 -6.59 23.01 20.46
N ASN A 425 -7.00 22.77 21.70
CA ASN A 425 -7.97 23.64 22.36
C ASN A 425 -7.36 25.03 22.63
N ASN A 426 -6.09 25.10 23.03
CA ASN A 426 -5.46 26.34 23.52
C ASN A 426 -4.72 27.16 22.46
N VAL A 427 -4.44 26.62 21.27
CA VAL A 427 -3.61 27.29 20.26
C VAL A 427 -4.43 27.90 19.12
N ASP A 428 -4.08 29.09 18.64
CA ASP A 428 -4.60 29.56 17.34
C ASP A 428 -3.93 28.77 16.20
N ILE A 429 -4.70 27.93 15.50
CA ILE A 429 -4.17 26.97 14.52
C ILE A 429 -3.50 27.69 13.34
N ALA A 430 -4.08 28.81 12.89
CA ALA A 430 -3.56 29.57 11.75
C ALA A 430 -2.21 30.23 12.08
N THR A 431 -2.09 30.82 13.26
CA THR A 431 -0.86 31.47 13.75
C THR A 431 0.23 30.43 13.99
N TRP A 432 -0.07 29.37 14.73
CA TRP A 432 0.88 28.29 14.98
C TRP A 432 1.43 27.68 13.69
N GLN A 433 0.57 27.39 12.71
CA GLN A 433 1.01 26.82 11.44
C GLN A 433 1.99 27.75 10.70
N LYS A 434 1.71 29.06 10.67
CA LYS A 434 2.61 30.05 10.05
C LYS A 434 3.97 30.10 10.75
N GLU A 435 3.98 30.04 12.08
CA GLU A 435 5.21 29.99 12.87
C GLU A 435 6.04 28.76 12.53
N VAL A 436 5.44 27.56 12.56
CA VAL A 436 6.13 26.31 12.22
C VAL A 436 6.71 26.36 10.80
N GLN A 437 5.93 26.84 9.82
CA GLN A 437 6.38 26.95 8.42
C GLN A 437 7.51 27.97 8.20
N SER A 438 7.59 28.98 9.06
CA SER A 438 8.63 30.01 8.99
C SER A 438 10.01 29.48 9.42
N LYS A 439 10.04 28.43 10.26
CA LYS A 439 11.26 27.88 10.85
C LYS A 439 12.17 27.26 9.79
N SER A 440 13.48 27.46 9.97
CA SER A 440 14.51 26.98 9.04
C SER A 440 14.43 25.47 8.81
N LYS A 441 14.20 24.70 9.88
CA LYS A 441 14.14 23.23 9.80
C LYS A 441 12.96 22.71 8.98
N PHE A 442 11.82 23.41 9.01
CA PHE A 442 10.68 23.12 8.16
C PHE A 442 11.00 23.38 6.68
N LYS A 443 11.58 24.55 6.38
CA LYS A 443 11.97 24.92 5.02
C LYS A 443 13.00 23.95 4.43
N GLU A 444 13.96 23.53 5.24
CA GLU A 444 14.94 22.50 4.89
C GLU A 444 14.26 21.16 4.56
N PHE A 445 13.35 20.69 5.43
CA PHE A 445 12.58 19.46 5.18
C PHE A 445 11.78 19.55 3.86
N LYS A 446 11.14 20.68 3.60
CA LYS A 446 10.32 20.90 2.40
C LYS A 446 11.17 20.85 1.13
N LYS A 447 12.32 21.51 1.13
CA LYS A 447 13.30 21.47 0.03
C LYS A 447 13.76 20.04 -0.26
N LEU A 448 14.18 19.31 0.77
CA LEU A 448 14.80 17.99 0.60
C LEU A 448 13.80 16.89 0.24
N TYR A 449 12.59 16.91 0.83
CA TYR A 449 11.68 15.76 0.81
C TYR A 449 10.32 16.02 0.18
N LEU A 450 9.98 17.30 -0.03
CA LEU A 450 8.72 17.69 -0.64
C LEU A 450 8.95 18.32 -2.03
N GLY A 451 10.20 18.48 -2.48
CA GLY A 451 10.56 18.91 -3.83
C GLY A 451 10.27 20.39 -4.08
N GLU A 452 10.91 21.27 -3.31
CA GLU A 452 10.92 22.74 -3.49
C GLU A 452 12.32 23.30 -3.68
#